data_AF-A0A199UPD5-F1
#
_entry.id   AF-A0A199UPD5-F1
#
_cell.length_a   1.000
_cell.length_b   1.000
_cell.length_c   1.000
_cell.angle_alpha   90.00
_cell.angle_beta   90.00
_cell.angle_gamma   90.00
#
_symmetry.space_group_name_H-M   'P 1'
#
loop_
_entity.id
_entity.type
_entity.pdbx_description
1 polymer ?
#
loop_
_entity_poly.entity_id
_entity_poly.type
_entity_poly.pdbx_seq_one_letter_code
_entity_poly.pdbx_strand_id
1 'polypeptide(L)'
;MSYRTDRSHITFFKANIALLEPQISRPTNGVARFDLHSYETTNVTGPPQLAFNANSSWAVSLLSGVNGESNISSLASVTSPGQRREAFATIIHSSEKYVCGAVMLAHCLRSTGSAGDRDLVLLHDDSISSPKLQALAAAGWTLRRIERIHNPRARPGAYNEYNFSKFRLWQLTEYDKIVFIDTDILILRSLDHLFRLPQISAVHDSGVLFNSGVMVIEPSNCTFGALVAHVEDTVSYNGGDQGFLNEMFAWWHRLPKRLNFFKMAWHSTAEKRERLDRLFAADPPELHGIHYFGFKPWTCYRDYDCNWDAEFMHKYANDEGHRLWWRRYDEIEEGLRWVCGLTAEHVYILEARRKRAEKMGFSDGHWKMNITDNRKQNLIAE
;
A
#
# COMPACT_ATOMS: atom_id res chain seq x y z
N MET A 1 37.82 -11.15 -16.58
CA MET A 1 36.91 -10.58 -15.56
C MET A 1 35.49 -11.00 -15.91
N SER A 2 34.95 -11.97 -15.16
CA SER A 2 33.63 -12.55 -15.39
C SER A 2 32.65 -11.99 -14.35
N TYR A 3 31.59 -11.33 -14.82
CA TYR A 3 30.47 -10.91 -13.98
C TYR A 3 29.50 -12.10 -13.84
N ARG A 4 29.51 -12.71 -12.65
CA ARG A 4 28.47 -13.65 -12.20
C ARG A 4 27.21 -12.85 -11.90
N THR A 5 26.19 -12.94 -12.73
CA THR A 5 24.83 -12.51 -12.39
C THR A 5 24.18 -13.58 -11.52
N ASP A 6 24.02 -13.28 -10.24
CA ASP A 6 23.31 -14.10 -9.27
C ASP A 6 21.81 -14.13 -9.58
N ARG A 7 21.26 -15.33 -9.85
CA ARG A 7 19.84 -15.58 -10.17
C ARG A 7 18.95 -15.68 -8.91
N SER A 8 19.45 -15.30 -7.73
CA SER A 8 18.73 -15.39 -6.46
C SER A 8 17.58 -14.37 -6.28
N HIS A 9 17.48 -13.35 -7.12
CA HIS A 9 16.56 -12.21 -6.89
C HIS A 9 15.11 -12.38 -7.39
N ILE A 10 14.79 -13.37 -8.22
CA ILE A 10 13.44 -13.51 -8.82
C ILE A 10 12.58 -14.58 -8.11
N THR A 11 13.17 -15.48 -7.32
CA THR A 11 12.44 -16.64 -6.75
C THR A 11 11.84 -16.39 -5.36
N PHE A 12 12.17 -15.27 -4.69
CA PHE A 12 11.85 -15.10 -3.25
C PHE A 12 10.55 -14.35 -2.91
N PHE A 13 9.88 -13.72 -3.88
CA PHE A 13 8.60 -13.04 -3.64
C PHE A 13 7.41 -14.00 -3.48
N LYS A 14 7.56 -15.28 -3.86
CA LYS A 14 6.47 -16.28 -3.78
C LYS A 14 6.15 -16.78 -2.36
N ALA A 15 6.97 -16.50 -1.35
CA ALA A 15 6.90 -17.25 -0.07
C ALA A 15 6.32 -16.51 1.15
N ASN A 16 6.09 -15.19 1.14
CA ASN A 16 5.95 -14.44 2.40
C ASN A 16 4.64 -13.64 2.62
N ILE A 17 3.57 -13.92 1.88
CA ILE A 17 2.23 -13.35 2.20
C ILE A 17 1.15 -14.45 2.39
N ALA A 18 1.52 -15.73 2.32
CA ALA A 18 0.56 -16.84 2.39
C ALA A 18 0.49 -17.55 3.76
N LEU A 19 1.02 -16.97 4.84
CA LEU A 19 0.98 -17.58 6.18
C LEU A 19 0.39 -16.63 7.22
N LEU A 20 -0.92 -16.43 7.11
CA LEU A 20 -1.78 -15.95 8.19
C LEU A 20 -2.84 -17.03 8.46
N GLU A 21 -2.48 -18.01 9.30
CA GLU A 21 -3.31 -18.85 10.20
C GLU A 21 -2.77 -20.29 10.39
N PRO A 22 -2.98 -20.93 11.56
CA PRO A 22 -2.28 -22.15 11.95
C PRO A 22 -2.97 -23.40 11.39
N GLN A 23 -2.30 -24.13 10.49
CA GLN A 23 -2.80 -25.42 10.00
C GLN A 23 -2.29 -26.57 10.87
N ILE A 24 -3.23 -27.27 11.51
CA ILE A 24 -3.03 -28.54 12.22
C ILE A 24 -2.78 -29.63 11.16
N SER A 25 -1.66 -30.34 11.30
CA SER A 25 -1.15 -31.36 10.38
C SER A 25 -1.90 -32.70 10.46
N ARG A 26 -1.98 -33.43 9.32
CA ARG A 26 -1.59 -34.86 9.17
C ARG A 26 -1.36 -35.23 7.68
N PRO A 27 -0.50 -36.22 7.36
CA PRO A 27 0.20 -36.29 6.08
C PRO A 27 -0.31 -37.39 5.13
N THR A 28 -0.15 -37.20 3.82
CA THR A 28 -0.05 -38.30 2.85
C THR A 28 1.02 -38.03 1.79
N ASN A 29 1.78 -39.09 1.51
CA ASN A 29 2.92 -39.17 0.60
C ASN A 29 2.52 -39.09 -0.88
N GLY A 30 3.41 -38.56 -1.72
CA GLY A 30 3.31 -38.68 -3.16
C GLY A 30 4.44 -37.97 -3.88
N VAL A 31 5.54 -38.68 -4.13
CA VAL A 31 6.68 -38.23 -4.94
C VAL A 31 6.32 -38.38 -6.41
N ALA A 32 6.60 -37.36 -7.22
CA ALA A 32 6.78 -37.51 -8.67
C ALA A 32 7.94 -36.62 -9.13
N ARG A 33 9.06 -37.27 -9.49
CA ARG A 33 10.13 -36.74 -10.33
C ARG A 33 9.69 -36.79 -11.78
N PHE A 34 10.05 -35.80 -12.59
CA PHE A 34 10.30 -36.03 -14.02
C PHE A 34 11.48 -35.17 -14.52
N ASP A 35 12.18 -35.80 -15.47
CA ASP A 35 13.56 -35.60 -15.87
C ASP A 35 13.82 -34.42 -16.82
N LEU A 36 15.07 -33.95 -16.74
CA LEU A 36 15.76 -33.05 -17.65
C LEU A 36 16.57 -33.85 -18.68
N HIS A 37 16.34 -33.60 -19.98
CA HIS A 37 17.29 -33.66 -21.11
C HIS A 37 16.50 -33.56 -22.42
N SER A 38 16.86 -32.82 -23.48
CA SER A 38 18.19 -32.62 -24.08
C SER A 38 18.15 -31.71 -25.34
N TYR A 39 19.36 -31.28 -25.76
CA TYR A 39 19.81 -30.78 -27.09
C TYR A 39 19.28 -29.41 -27.57
N GLU A 40 20.04 -28.50 -28.19
CA GLU A 40 21.46 -28.44 -28.61
C GLU A 40 21.84 -26.97 -28.92
N THR A 41 23.13 -26.69 -28.89
CA THR A 41 23.78 -25.38 -29.12
C THR A 41 24.07 -25.11 -30.59
N THR A 42 23.77 -23.91 -31.09
CA THR A 42 24.45 -23.33 -32.26
C THR A 42 24.95 -21.91 -31.92
N ASN A 43 26.26 -21.72 -32.12
CA ASN A 43 26.97 -20.45 -32.00
C ASN A 43 26.72 -19.59 -33.23
N VAL A 44 26.31 -18.33 -33.04
CA VAL A 44 26.49 -17.27 -34.05
C VAL A 44 26.99 -16.02 -33.33
N THR A 45 28.12 -15.50 -33.82
CA THR A 45 28.87 -14.34 -33.35
C THR A 45 28.40 -13.05 -34.05
N GLY A 46 28.32 -11.94 -33.31
CA GLY A 46 28.28 -10.57 -33.85
C GLY A 46 27.04 -9.74 -33.47
N PRO A 47 27.19 -8.43 -33.16
CA PRO A 47 26.06 -7.56 -32.82
C PRO A 47 25.37 -7.03 -34.08
N PRO A 48 24.02 -6.96 -34.13
CA PRO A 48 23.34 -6.28 -35.21
C PRO A 48 23.38 -4.75 -34.99
N GLN A 49 24.06 -4.04 -35.91
CA GLN A 49 23.85 -2.62 -36.13
C GLN A 49 22.54 -2.43 -36.89
N LEU A 50 21.59 -1.70 -36.31
CA LEU A 50 20.40 -1.23 -37.05
C LEU A 50 20.67 0.21 -37.52
N ALA A 51 20.81 0.33 -38.84
CA ALA A 51 20.83 1.59 -39.56
C ALA A 51 19.43 2.22 -39.55
N PHE A 52 19.34 3.47 -39.11
CA PHE A 52 18.14 4.29 -39.32
C PHE A 52 18.11 4.76 -40.77
N ASN A 53 17.17 4.20 -41.53
CA ASN A 53 16.83 4.66 -42.88
C ASN A 53 15.68 5.67 -42.74
N ALA A 54 16.00 6.97 -42.81
CA ALA A 54 15.01 8.03 -42.77
C ALA A 54 14.41 8.22 -44.17
N ASN A 55 13.27 7.59 -44.44
CA ASN A 55 12.37 7.95 -45.53
C ASN A 55 10.96 7.44 -45.24
N SER A 56 10.20 8.23 -44.48
CA SER A 56 8.74 8.17 -44.50
C SER A 56 8.15 9.51 -44.06
N SER A 57 7.30 10.02 -44.94
CA SER A 57 6.75 11.35 -45.03
C SER A 57 5.57 11.58 -44.08
N TRP A 58 5.79 12.21 -42.92
CA TRP A 58 4.71 12.81 -42.10
C TRP A 58 5.13 14.11 -41.39
N ALA A 59 6.21 14.76 -41.81
CA ALA A 59 6.75 15.95 -41.16
C ALA A 59 6.92 17.14 -42.11
N VAL A 60 5.85 17.55 -42.83
CA VAL A 60 5.77 18.89 -43.44
C VAL A 60 4.30 19.30 -43.56
N SER A 61 3.73 19.90 -42.51
CA SER A 61 2.60 20.85 -42.64
C SER A 61 2.42 21.66 -41.36
N LEU A 62 3.45 22.40 -41.00
CA LEU A 62 3.37 23.48 -40.03
C LEU A 62 4.41 24.49 -40.52
N LEU A 63 4.01 25.43 -41.38
CA LEU A 63 4.62 26.75 -41.64
C LEU A 63 4.04 27.45 -42.88
N SER A 64 2.72 27.45 -43.04
CA SER A 64 2.04 28.35 -43.99
C SER A 64 0.61 28.61 -43.54
N GLY A 65 0.43 29.67 -42.76
CA GLY A 65 -0.88 30.05 -42.25
C GLY A 65 -0.84 31.17 -41.21
N VAL A 66 -0.11 32.25 -41.50
CA VAL A 66 -0.25 33.52 -40.76
C VAL A 66 -0.86 34.51 -41.73
N ASN A 67 -2.18 34.72 -41.60
CA ASN A 67 -2.89 35.97 -41.89
C ASN A 67 -4.37 35.74 -41.61
N GLY A 68 -4.72 35.79 -40.33
CA GLY A 68 -6.09 35.93 -39.84
C GLY A 68 -5.97 36.56 -38.47
N GLU A 69 -6.40 37.82 -38.34
CA GLU A 69 -6.49 38.51 -37.05
C GLU A 69 -7.49 37.74 -36.17
N SER A 70 -6.96 36.85 -35.32
CA SER A 70 -7.73 36.22 -34.26
C SER A 70 -7.84 37.21 -33.10
N ASN A 71 -9.07 37.61 -32.80
CA ASN A 71 -9.43 38.51 -31.72
C ASN A 71 -8.95 37.92 -30.38
N ILE A 72 -7.81 38.40 -29.86
CA ILE A 72 -7.20 37.93 -28.58
C ILE A 72 -8.12 38.22 -27.38
N SER A 73 -9.17 39.01 -27.56
CA SER A 73 -10.23 39.29 -26.59
C SER A 73 -11.15 38.09 -26.32
N SER A 74 -11.18 37.05 -27.16
CA SER A 74 -11.97 35.82 -26.92
C SER A 74 -11.21 34.69 -26.21
N LEU A 75 -9.90 34.83 -26.00
CA LEU A 75 -9.11 33.92 -25.14
C LEU A 75 -9.14 34.33 -23.66
N ALA A 76 -9.68 35.51 -23.35
CA ALA A 76 -9.81 36.03 -21.99
C ALA A 76 -11.04 35.49 -21.22
N SER A 77 -11.82 34.57 -21.82
CA SER A 77 -12.89 33.84 -21.11
C SER A 77 -12.62 32.34 -21.03
N VAL A 78 -11.34 31.94 -20.90
CA VAL A 78 -11.06 30.69 -20.18
C VAL A 78 -11.51 30.94 -18.75
N THR A 79 -12.72 30.46 -18.49
CA THR A 79 -13.31 30.15 -17.19
C THR A 79 -12.35 30.37 -16.04
N SER A 80 -12.78 31.15 -15.04
CA SER A 80 -12.26 31.08 -13.67
C SER A 80 -11.84 29.63 -13.42
N PRO A 81 -10.57 29.32 -13.09
CA PRO A 81 -10.15 27.93 -13.00
C PRO A 81 -11.10 27.27 -12.02
N GLY A 82 -12.01 26.43 -12.55
CA GLY A 82 -12.92 25.67 -11.73
C GLY A 82 -12.02 24.97 -10.72
N GLN A 83 -12.27 25.20 -9.43
CA GLN A 83 -11.46 24.65 -8.37
C GLN A 83 -11.23 23.18 -8.68
N ARG A 84 -9.96 22.79 -8.92
CA ARG A 84 -9.63 21.40 -9.29
C ARG A 84 -10.25 20.48 -8.25
N ARG A 85 -11.05 19.52 -8.71
CA ARG A 85 -11.75 18.59 -7.83
C ARG A 85 -10.74 17.54 -7.40
N GLU A 86 -10.21 17.71 -6.20
CA GLU A 86 -9.11 16.90 -5.68
C GLU A 86 -9.56 16.18 -4.40
N ALA A 87 -9.16 14.91 -4.24
CA ALA A 87 -9.43 14.15 -3.03
C ALA A 87 -8.25 13.29 -2.58
N PHE A 88 -8.13 13.07 -1.28
CA PHE A 88 -7.45 11.89 -0.77
C PHE A 88 -8.42 10.72 -0.77
N ALA A 89 -7.97 9.58 -1.26
CA ALA A 89 -8.79 8.39 -1.36
C ALA A 89 -8.19 7.23 -0.57
N THR A 90 -9.04 6.41 0.03
CA THR A 90 -8.64 5.10 0.56
C THR A 90 -9.74 4.06 0.31
N ILE A 91 -9.45 2.80 0.63
CA ILE A 91 -10.37 1.69 0.45
C ILE A 91 -10.27 0.71 1.61
N ILE A 92 -11.42 0.24 2.10
CA ILE A 92 -11.52 -0.92 3.00
C ILE A 92 -12.51 -1.91 2.41
N HIS A 93 -12.14 -3.19 2.32
CA HIS A 93 -13.03 -4.25 1.88
C HIS A 93 -12.70 -5.55 2.62
N SER A 94 -13.60 -6.53 2.55
CA SER A 94 -13.47 -7.88 3.11
C SER A 94 -13.32 -7.99 4.64
N SER A 95 -12.88 -6.94 5.34
CA SER A 95 -12.66 -6.99 6.78
C SER A 95 -12.64 -5.60 7.42
N GLU A 96 -13.28 -5.49 8.58
CA GLU A 96 -13.25 -4.28 9.41
C GLU A 96 -11.93 -4.04 10.15
N LYS A 97 -10.97 -4.96 10.06
CA LYS A 97 -9.67 -4.87 10.76
C LYS A 97 -8.88 -3.60 10.41
N TYR A 98 -9.21 -2.92 9.32
CA TYR A 98 -8.53 -1.70 8.85
C TYR A 98 -9.28 -0.40 9.18
N VAL A 99 -10.45 -0.45 9.83
CA VAL A 99 -11.23 0.75 10.21
C VAL A 99 -10.41 1.68 11.11
N CYS A 100 -9.70 1.12 12.11
CA CYS A 100 -8.81 1.90 12.96
C CYS A 100 -7.71 2.64 12.17
N GLY A 101 -7.13 1.97 11.17
CA GLY A 101 -6.14 2.57 10.27
C GLY A 101 -6.73 3.72 9.45
N ALA A 102 -7.95 3.59 8.93
CA ALA A 102 -8.61 4.66 8.20
C ALA A 102 -8.98 5.87 9.08
N VAL A 103 -9.39 5.66 10.33
CA VAL A 103 -9.61 6.77 11.29
C VAL A 103 -8.29 7.48 11.57
N MET A 104 -7.20 6.73 11.81
CA MET A 104 -5.86 7.30 11.97
C MET A 104 -5.43 8.09 10.72
N LEU A 105 -5.65 7.56 9.52
CA LEU A 105 -5.29 8.22 8.27
C LEU A 105 -6.03 9.56 8.11
N ALA A 106 -7.34 9.61 8.36
CA ALA A 106 -8.10 10.86 8.31
C ALA A 106 -7.59 11.88 9.32
N HIS A 107 -7.36 11.47 10.57
CA HIS A 107 -6.74 12.32 11.60
C HIS A 107 -5.40 12.89 11.13
N CYS A 108 -4.55 12.04 10.56
CA CYS A 108 -3.22 12.44 10.11
C CYS A 108 -3.26 13.41 8.93
N LEU A 109 -4.14 13.18 7.95
CA LEU A 109 -4.30 14.07 6.79
C LEU A 109 -4.81 15.46 7.21
N ARG A 110 -5.71 15.53 8.19
CA ARG A 110 -6.20 16.81 8.73
C ARG A 110 -5.14 17.53 9.56
N SER A 111 -4.52 16.84 10.51
CA SER A 111 -3.53 17.44 11.44
C SER A 111 -2.25 17.90 10.77
N THR A 112 -1.87 17.31 9.62
CA THR A 112 -0.70 17.75 8.84
C THR A 112 -1.01 18.89 7.87
N GLY A 113 -2.25 19.38 7.85
CA GLY A 113 -2.73 20.36 6.87
C GLY A 113 -2.88 19.78 5.46
N SER A 114 -2.72 18.46 5.27
CA SER A 114 -2.76 17.84 3.94
C SER A 114 -4.12 18.03 3.25
N ALA A 115 -5.18 17.87 4.04
CA ALA A 115 -6.54 17.90 3.53
C ALA A 115 -6.89 19.29 2.96
N GLY A 116 -6.56 20.39 3.65
CA GLY A 116 -7.01 21.72 3.25
C GLY A 116 -8.51 21.72 2.94
N ASP A 117 -8.87 22.14 1.72
CA ASP A 117 -10.25 22.11 1.19
C ASP A 117 -10.56 20.85 0.35
N ARG A 118 -9.69 19.83 0.35
CA ARG A 118 -9.86 18.60 -0.43
C ARG A 118 -10.73 17.60 0.31
N ASP A 119 -11.47 16.82 -0.47
CA ASP A 119 -12.30 15.76 0.06
C ASP A 119 -11.46 14.58 0.58
N LEU A 120 -11.95 13.92 1.62
CA LEU A 120 -11.50 12.60 2.03
C LEU A 120 -12.54 11.58 1.58
N VAL A 121 -12.19 10.67 0.67
CA VAL A 121 -13.12 9.67 0.11
C VAL A 121 -12.69 8.27 0.51
N LEU A 122 -13.63 7.48 1.04
CA LEU A 122 -13.38 6.09 1.43
C LEU A 122 -14.33 5.16 0.70
N LEU A 123 -13.74 4.28 -0.12
CA LEU A 123 -14.45 3.18 -0.76
C LEU A 123 -14.65 2.04 0.23
N HIS A 124 -15.86 1.50 0.36
CA HIS A 124 -16.14 0.36 1.24
C HIS A 124 -17.08 -0.67 0.61
N ASP A 125 -17.03 -1.92 1.07
CA ASP A 125 -18.02 -2.94 0.74
C ASP A 125 -19.01 -3.15 1.92
N ASP A 126 -19.83 -4.20 1.82
CA ASP A 126 -20.83 -4.56 2.84
C ASP A 126 -20.22 -5.35 4.03
N SER A 127 -18.90 -5.56 4.05
CA SER A 127 -18.24 -6.23 5.19
C SER A 127 -18.05 -5.30 6.40
N ILE A 128 -18.34 -4.00 6.24
CA ILE A 128 -18.20 -2.98 7.28
C ILE A 128 -19.56 -2.68 7.91
N SER A 129 -19.65 -2.91 9.20
CA SER A 129 -20.80 -2.69 10.07
C SER A 129 -21.22 -1.21 10.08
N SER A 130 -22.52 -0.99 10.26
CA SER A 130 -23.09 0.37 10.31
C SER A 130 -22.44 1.26 11.38
N PRO A 131 -22.17 0.79 12.62
CA PRO A 131 -21.50 1.62 13.63
C PRO A 131 -20.09 2.06 13.21
N LYS A 132 -19.32 1.18 12.54
CA LYS A 132 -17.97 1.55 12.05
C LYS A 132 -18.03 2.46 10.83
N LEU A 133 -19.02 2.31 9.95
CA LEU A 133 -19.28 3.27 8.87
C LEU A 133 -19.61 4.66 9.44
N GLN A 134 -20.45 4.75 10.47
CA GLN A 134 -20.76 6.02 11.14
C GLN A 134 -19.49 6.65 11.75
N ALA A 135 -18.63 5.84 12.37
CA ALA A 135 -17.35 6.33 12.90
C ALA A 135 -16.40 6.82 11.78
N LEU A 136 -16.34 6.16 10.63
CA LEU A 136 -15.56 6.62 9.48
C LEU A 136 -16.10 7.95 8.93
N ALA A 137 -17.42 8.10 8.82
CA ALA A 137 -18.05 9.35 8.43
C ALA A 137 -17.74 10.48 9.44
N ALA A 138 -17.81 10.18 10.74
CA ALA A 138 -17.47 11.13 11.81
C ALA A 138 -15.98 11.52 11.81
N ALA A 139 -15.08 10.61 11.43
CA ALA A 139 -13.66 10.91 11.19
C ALA A 139 -13.44 11.84 9.97
N GLY A 140 -14.49 12.08 9.18
CA GLY A 140 -14.50 13.01 8.06
C GLY A 140 -14.37 12.34 6.69
N TRP A 141 -14.58 11.03 6.58
CA TRP A 141 -14.63 10.33 5.30
C TRP A 141 -15.99 10.48 4.63
N THR A 142 -15.97 10.88 3.36
CA THR A 142 -17.08 10.72 2.43
C THR A 142 -17.11 9.27 1.95
N LEU A 143 -18.13 8.52 2.40
CA LEU A 143 -18.24 7.09 2.13
C LEU A 143 -18.83 6.81 0.75
N ARG A 144 -18.29 5.79 0.08
CA ARG A 144 -18.75 5.29 -1.21
C ARG A 144 -18.79 3.76 -1.18
N ARG A 145 -19.99 3.19 -1.22
CA ARG A 145 -20.16 1.75 -1.35
C ARG A 145 -19.68 1.29 -2.73
N ILE A 146 -18.91 0.20 -2.77
CA ILE A 146 -18.42 -0.44 -3.99
C ILE A 146 -18.80 -1.92 -4.01
N GLU A 147 -18.87 -2.47 -5.21
CA GLU A 147 -18.86 -3.92 -5.41
C GLU A 147 -17.41 -4.41 -5.51
N ARG A 148 -17.10 -5.45 -4.73
CA ARG A 148 -15.78 -6.08 -4.74
C ARG A 148 -15.44 -6.64 -6.11
N ILE A 149 -14.16 -6.56 -6.47
CA ILE A 149 -13.63 -7.16 -7.70
C ILE A 149 -12.81 -8.38 -7.28
N HIS A 150 -13.24 -9.56 -7.72
CA HIS A 150 -12.58 -10.81 -7.44
C HIS A 150 -11.27 -10.93 -8.23
N ASN A 151 -10.23 -11.41 -7.57
CA ASN A 151 -8.97 -11.80 -8.18
C ASN A 151 -9.06 -13.27 -8.60
N PRO A 152 -9.16 -13.60 -9.90
CA PRO A 152 -9.41 -14.96 -10.39
C PRO A 152 -8.30 -15.95 -10.05
N ARG A 153 -7.10 -15.45 -9.69
CA ARG A 153 -5.95 -16.27 -9.32
C ARG A 153 -5.76 -16.42 -7.81
N ALA A 154 -6.60 -15.76 -7.01
CA ALA A 154 -6.55 -15.91 -5.57
C ALA A 154 -7.18 -17.22 -5.13
N ARG A 155 -6.68 -17.78 -4.02
CA ARG A 155 -7.36 -18.90 -3.36
C ARG A 155 -8.58 -18.34 -2.61
N PRO A 156 -9.72 -19.06 -2.57
CA PRO A 156 -10.87 -18.64 -1.76
C PRO A 156 -10.46 -18.38 -0.31
N GLY A 157 -10.92 -17.27 0.26
CA GLY A 157 -10.59 -16.83 1.62
C GLY A 157 -9.18 -16.26 1.80
N ALA A 158 -8.36 -16.18 0.75
CA ALA A 158 -7.04 -15.58 0.85
C ALA A 158 -7.14 -14.05 0.96
N TYR A 159 -6.15 -13.44 1.61
CA TYR A 159 -6.11 -11.99 1.81
C TYR A 159 -6.20 -11.18 0.49
N ASN A 160 -5.73 -11.75 -0.61
CA ASN A 160 -5.68 -11.14 -1.94
C ASN A 160 -6.91 -11.41 -2.81
N GLU A 161 -7.93 -12.12 -2.30
CA GLU A 161 -9.13 -12.50 -3.07
C GLU A 161 -9.87 -11.33 -3.67
N TYR A 162 -9.87 -10.17 -3.00
CA TYR A 162 -10.62 -9.00 -3.43
C TYR A 162 -9.78 -7.73 -3.55
N ASN A 163 -8.44 -7.84 -3.55
CA ASN A 163 -7.59 -6.64 -3.62
C ASN A 163 -7.69 -5.86 -4.94
N PHE A 164 -8.17 -6.49 -6.01
CA PHE A 164 -8.50 -5.82 -7.26
C PHE A 164 -9.66 -4.82 -7.11
N SER A 165 -10.39 -4.83 -5.97
CA SER A 165 -11.34 -3.77 -5.61
C SER A 165 -10.67 -2.39 -5.57
N LYS A 166 -9.35 -2.30 -5.40
CA LYS A 166 -8.56 -1.06 -5.55
C LYS A 166 -8.75 -0.40 -6.92
N PHE A 167 -9.12 -1.14 -7.97
CA PHE A 167 -9.39 -0.55 -9.30
C PHE A 167 -10.59 0.40 -9.30
N ARG A 168 -11.51 0.26 -8.33
CA ARG A 168 -12.66 1.17 -8.16
C ARG A 168 -12.24 2.63 -7.93
N LEU A 169 -10.99 2.89 -7.54
CA LEU A 169 -10.43 4.24 -7.46
C LEU A 169 -10.50 5.00 -8.80
N TRP A 170 -10.38 4.30 -9.93
CA TRP A 170 -10.50 4.93 -11.25
C TRP A 170 -11.95 5.31 -11.62
N GLN A 171 -12.94 4.89 -10.85
CA GLN A 171 -14.34 5.28 -11.06
C GLN A 171 -14.75 6.54 -10.28
N LEU A 172 -13.84 7.14 -9.50
CA LEU A 172 -14.05 8.41 -8.78
C LEU A 172 -13.99 9.62 -9.74
N THR A 173 -14.74 9.55 -10.85
CA THR A 173 -14.69 10.52 -11.95
C THR A 173 -15.33 11.88 -11.62
N GLU A 174 -15.90 12.03 -10.42
CA GLU A 174 -16.25 13.33 -9.87
C GLU A 174 -15.01 14.15 -9.47
N TYR A 175 -13.82 13.53 -9.39
CA TYR A 175 -12.55 14.18 -9.13
C TYR A 175 -11.65 14.21 -10.37
N ASP A 176 -10.92 15.30 -10.55
CA ASP A 176 -9.91 15.44 -11.60
C ASP A 176 -8.62 14.72 -11.20
N LYS A 177 -8.35 14.60 -9.89
CA LYS A 177 -7.17 13.91 -9.36
C LYS A 177 -7.41 13.40 -7.94
N ILE A 178 -6.93 12.19 -7.67
CA ILE A 178 -6.91 11.65 -6.31
C ILE A 178 -5.50 11.24 -5.90
N VAL A 179 -5.21 11.38 -4.62
CA VAL A 179 -4.05 10.75 -3.97
C VAL A 179 -4.56 9.59 -3.15
N PHE A 180 -4.33 8.38 -3.64
CA PHE A 180 -4.64 7.15 -2.92
C PHE A 180 -3.59 6.88 -1.85
N ILE A 181 -4.04 6.49 -0.65
CA ILE A 181 -3.19 6.09 0.48
C ILE A 181 -3.79 4.84 1.14
N ASP A 182 -3.01 3.77 1.28
CA ASP A 182 -3.42 2.59 2.06
C ASP A 182 -3.65 2.97 3.53
N THR A 183 -4.61 2.32 4.19
CA THR A 183 -5.01 2.61 5.58
C THR A 183 -3.97 2.25 6.64
N ASP A 184 -2.89 1.57 6.24
CA ASP A 184 -1.77 1.19 7.09
C ASP A 184 -0.54 2.11 6.92
N ILE A 185 -0.77 3.32 6.42
CA ILE A 185 0.24 4.37 6.29
C ILE A 185 -0.04 5.51 7.28
N LEU A 186 0.94 5.81 8.13
CA LEU A 186 0.88 6.95 9.06
C LEU A 186 1.44 8.20 8.39
N ILE A 187 0.62 9.24 8.24
CA ILE A 187 1.03 10.52 7.63
C ILE A 187 1.55 11.50 8.70
N LEU A 188 2.76 11.99 8.48
CA LEU A 188 3.50 12.85 9.41
C LEU A 188 3.73 14.27 8.87
N ARG A 189 3.62 14.47 7.55
CA ARG A 189 3.79 15.77 6.90
C ARG A 189 2.84 15.90 5.71
N SER A 190 2.59 17.15 5.30
CA SER A 190 1.74 17.46 4.15
C SER A 190 2.15 16.69 2.88
N LEU A 191 1.14 16.17 2.19
CA LEU A 191 1.23 15.49 0.90
C LEU A 191 0.66 16.32 -0.28
N ASP A 192 0.28 17.58 -0.08
CA ASP A 192 -0.38 18.44 -1.07
C ASP A 192 0.36 18.54 -2.41
N HIS A 193 1.69 18.49 -2.34
CA HIS A 193 2.54 18.58 -3.51
C HIS A 193 2.31 17.42 -4.51
N LEU A 194 1.74 16.30 -4.07
CA LEU A 194 1.41 15.16 -4.92
C LEU A 194 0.31 15.48 -5.95
N PHE A 195 -0.62 16.39 -5.65
CA PHE A 195 -1.68 16.78 -6.59
C PHE A 195 -1.15 17.54 -7.82
N ARG A 196 0.10 17.99 -7.80
CA ARG A 196 0.75 18.60 -8.97
C ARG A 196 1.39 17.57 -9.91
N LEU A 197 1.43 16.30 -9.53
CA LEU A 197 2.12 15.24 -10.27
C LEU A 197 1.13 14.46 -11.17
N PRO A 198 1.60 13.91 -12.30
CA PRO A 198 0.76 13.14 -13.23
C PRO A 198 0.44 11.72 -12.73
N GLN A 199 -0.58 11.10 -13.31
CA GLN A 199 -0.81 9.67 -13.18
C GLN A 199 0.21 8.85 -14.01
N ILE A 200 0.73 7.70 -13.57
CA ILE A 200 0.72 7.22 -12.19
C ILE A 200 2.01 7.71 -11.52
N SER A 201 1.89 8.43 -10.40
CA SER A 201 3.06 8.75 -9.56
C SER A 201 3.00 7.93 -8.29
N ALA A 202 4.06 7.19 -7.98
CA ALA A 202 4.09 6.27 -6.85
C ALA A 202 5.49 6.15 -6.25
N VAL A 203 5.59 5.59 -5.04
CA VAL A 203 6.89 5.38 -4.38
C VAL A 203 7.51 4.07 -4.86
N HIS A 204 8.79 4.12 -5.19
CA HIS A 204 9.56 2.94 -5.61
C HIS A 204 9.64 1.88 -4.50
N ASP A 205 9.34 0.62 -4.85
CA ASP A 205 9.50 -0.56 -3.99
C ASP A 205 10.90 -1.19 -4.20
N SER A 206 11.07 -1.88 -5.33
CA SER A 206 12.31 -2.58 -5.70
C SER A 206 12.53 -2.58 -7.22
N GLY A 207 13.78 -2.53 -7.67
CA GLY A 207 14.13 -2.53 -9.10
C GLY A 207 13.42 -1.44 -9.92
N VAL A 208 12.52 -1.86 -10.81
CA VAL A 208 11.71 -0.97 -11.67
C VAL A 208 10.25 -0.85 -11.19
N LEU A 209 9.93 -1.43 -10.03
CA LEU A 209 8.58 -1.58 -9.52
C LEU A 209 8.23 -0.49 -8.51
N PHE A 210 6.97 -0.05 -8.53
CA PHE A 210 6.41 0.82 -7.52
C PHE A 210 5.59 0.04 -6.49
N ASN A 211 5.46 0.62 -5.30
CA ASN A 211 4.52 0.20 -4.28
C ASN A 211 3.17 0.89 -4.48
N SER A 212 2.07 0.13 -4.42
CA SER A 212 0.71 0.63 -4.66
C SER A 212 0.03 1.22 -3.42
N GLY A 213 0.79 1.52 -2.37
CA GLY A 213 0.27 2.08 -1.12
C GLY A 213 0.13 3.60 -1.11
N VAL A 214 0.90 4.32 -1.94
CA VAL A 214 0.68 5.75 -2.21
C VAL A 214 0.75 5.98 -3.71
N MET A 215 -0.36 6.44 -4.31
CA MET A 215 -0.46 6.63 -5.75
C MET A 215 -1.21 7.92 -6.08
N VAL A 216 -0.71 8.66 -7.07
CA VAL A 216 -1.45 9.75 -7.74
C VAL A 216 -2.19 9.14 -8.91
N ILE A 217 -3.51 9.31 -8.92
CA ILE A 217 -4.44 8.74 -9.91
C ILE A 217 -5.26 9.87 -10.53
N GLU A 218 -5.51 9.75 -11.83
CA GLU A 218 -6.44 10.58 -12.61
C GLU A 218 -7.62 9.66 -12.98
N PRO A 219 -8.73 9.70 -12.21
CA PRO A 219 -9.84 8.77 -12.38
C PRO A 219 -10.42 8.79 -13.81
N SER A 220 -10.67 7.61 -14.36
CA SER A 220 -11.19 7.44 -15.71
C SER A 220 -11.89 6.09 -15.84
N ASN A 221 -13.16 6.11 -16.26
CA ASN A 221 -13.90 4.88 -16.57
C ASN A 221 -13.25 4.07 -17.71
N CYS A 222 -12.51 4.71 -18.62
CA CYS A 222 -11.74 4.01 -19.65
C CYS A 222 -10.58 3.23 -19.03
N THR A 223 -9.83 3.83 -18.11
CA THR A 223 -8.75 3.14 -17.40
C THR A 223 -9.29 2.03 -16.51
N PHE A 224 -10.39 2.28 -15.78
CA PHE A 224 -11.09 1.23 -15.03
C PHE A 224 -11.49 0.05 -15.92
N GLY A 225 -12.14 0.33 -17.05
CA GLY A 225 -12.53 -0.69 -18.03
C GLY A 225 -11.35 -1.50 -18.55
N ALA A 226 -10.22 -0.83 -18.83
CA ALA A 226 -8.99 -1.51 -19.23
C ALA A 226 -8.42 -2.41 -18.12
N LEU A 227 -8.39 -1.95 -16.87
CA LEU A 227 -7.93 -2.77 -15.73
C LEU A 227 -8.79 -4.02 -15.57
N VAL A 228 -10.12 -3.87 -15.55
CA VAL A 228 -11.05 -5.00 -15.37
C VAL A 228 -11.01 -5.97 -16.54
N ALA A 229 -10.92 -5.48 -17.79
CA ALA A 229 -10.86 -6.32 -18.98
C ALA A 229 -9.64 -7.25 -19.00
N HIS A 230 -8.54 -6.88 -18.33
CA HIS A 230 -7.29 -7.65 -18.31
C HIS A 230 -7.07 -8.43 -17.00
N VAL A 231 -8.08 -8.52 -16.12
CA VAL A 231 -8.01 -9.27 -14.85
C VAL A 231 -7.65 -10.74 -15.06
N GLU A 232 -8.21 -11.36 -16.09
CA GLU A 232 -7.94 -12.76 -16.44
C GLU A 232 -6.59 -12.94 -17.14
N ASP A 233 -6.15 -11.98 -17.94
CA ASP A 233 -4.97 -12.15 -18.80
C ASP A 233 -3.66 -11.71 -18.12
N THR A 234 -3.73 -10.77 -17.17
CA THR A 234 -2.55 -10.20 -16.54
C THR A 234 -2.12 -10.98 -15.30
N VAL A 235 -0.86 -11.43 -15.29
CA VAL A 235 -0.28 -12.17 -14.16
C VAL A 235 0.40 -11.21 -13.20
N SER A 236 -0.23 -10.97 -12.05
CA SER A 236 0.38 -10.22 -10.96
C SER A 236 1.59 -10.97 -10.37
N TYR A 237 2.79 -10.37 -10.41
CA TYR A 237 4.02 -11.02 -9.92
C TYR A 237 3.98 -11.40 -8.42
N ASN A 238 3.18 -10.70 -7.62
CA ASN A 238 2.99 -10.98 -6.19
C ASN A 238 1.59 -11.51 -5.87
N GLY A 239 0.78 -11.78 -6.89
CA GLY A 239 -0.60 -12.26 -6.75
C GLY A 239 -1.60 -11.21 -6.27
N GLY A 240 -1.21 -9.95 -6.08
CA GLY A 240 -2.10 -8.89 -5.63
C GLY A 240 -2.16 -7.63 -6.50
N ASP A 241 -2.81 -6.59 -5.99
CA ASP A 241 -3.05 -5.33 -6.73
C ASP A 241 -1.74 -4.66 -7.14
N GLN A 242 -0.74 -4.60 -6.26
CA GLN A 242 0.56 -3.99 -6.59
C GLN A 242 1.18 -4.68 -7.81
N GLY A 243 1.21 -6.02 -7.84
CA GLY A 243 1.80 -6.74 -8.95
C GLY A 243 1.02 -6.53 -10.24
N PHE A 244 -0.31 -6.55 -10.18
CA PHE A 244 -1.16 -6.28 -11.33
C PHE A 244 -0.95 -4.87 -11.88
N LEU A 245 -0.96 -3.86 -11.01
CA LEU A 245 -0.78 -2.47 -11.41
C LEU A 245 0.60 -2.20 -12.00
N ASN A 246 1.65 -2.89 -11.55
CA ASN A 246 2.97 -2.76 -12.16
C ASN A 246 3.03 -3.36 -13.58
N GLU A 247 2.25 -4.41 -13.88
CA GLU A 247 2.14 -4.94 -15.24
C GLU A 247 1.32 -4.00 -16.15
N MET A 248 0.24 -3.40 -15.62
CA MET A 248 -0.62 -2.49 -16.39
C MET A 248 -0.01 -1.11 -16.60
N PHE A 249 0.79 -0.62 -15.66
CA PHE A 249 1.44 0.70 -15.69
C PHE A 249 2.97 0.56 -15.79
N ALA A 250 3.46 0.12 -16.95
CA ALA A 250 4.89 0.00 -17.21
C ALA A 250 5.64 1.35 -17.15
N TRP A 251 4.94 2.47 -17.36
CA TRP A 251 5.49 3.82 -17.29
C TRP A 251 4.86 4.57 -16.13
N TRP A 252 5.69 5.01 -15.18
CA TRP A 252 5.26 5.68 -13.96
C TRP A 252 6.29 6.69 -13.47
N HIS A 253 5.85 7.64 -12.64
CA HIS A 253 6.69 8.71 -12.12
C HIS A 253 7.14 8.40 -10.70
N ARG A 254 8.47 8.43 -10.50
CA ARG A 254 9.08 8.03 -9.22
C ARG A 254 8.96 9.12 -8.16
N LEU A 255 8.35 8.75 -7.03
CA LEU A 255 8.30 9.56 -5.82
C LEU A 255 9.46 9.25 -4.84
N PRO A 256 9.92 10.24 -4.04
CA PRO A 256 10.85 10.01 -2.94
C PRO A 256 10.36 8.96 -1.92
N LYS A 257 11.26 8.08 -1.46
CA LYS A 257 10.95 7.03 -0.45
C LYS A 257 10.34 7.56 0.84
N ARG A 258 10.67 8.79 1.24
CA ARG A 258 10.13 9.42 2.47
C ARG A 258 8.61 9.62 2.46
N LEU A 259 7.95 9.52 1.29
CA LEU A 259 6.49 9.65 1.14
C LEU A 259 5.74 8.37 1.48
N ASN A 260 6.42 7.22 1.39
CA ASN A 260 5.87 5.91 1.71
C ASN A 260 7.02 5.02 2.20
N PHE A 261 7.51 5.33 3.40
CA PHE A 261 8.71 4.71 3.95
C PHE A 261 8.35 3.43 4.70
N PHE A 262 8.89 2.29 4.27
CA PHE A 262 8.51 1.00 4.86
C PHE A 262 9.09 0.82 6.26
N LYS A 263 8.24 0.46 7.24
CA LYS A 263 8.67 -0.03 8.55
C LYS A 263 9.25 -1.43 8.41
N MET A 264 10.48 -1.50 7.92
CA MET A 264 11.16 -2.77 7.65
C MET A 264 12.69 -2.66 7.68
N ALA A 265 13.33 -3.64 8.32
CA ALA A 265 14.77 -3.79 8.44
C ALA A 265 15.25 -5.07 7.73
N TRP A 266 15.38 -5.04 6.39
CA TRP A 266 15.93 -6.17 5.63
C TRP A 266 17.40 -6.45 5.99
N HIS A 267 17.70 -7.72 6.31
CA HIS A 267 19.04 -8.18 6.68
C HIS A 267 19.66 -7.25 7.74
N SER A 268 18.97 -7.18 8.89
CA SER A 268 19.18 -6.17 9.93
C SER A 268 20.54 -6.32 10.61
N THR A 269 21.43 -5.36 10.36
CA THR A 269 22.52 -5.02 11.29
C THR A 269 21.95 -4.13 12.40
N ALA A 270 22.63 -4.07 13.55
CA ALA A 270 22.26 -3.15 14.63
C ALA A 270 22.18 -1.69 14.12
N GLU A 271 23.13 -1.29 13.28
CA GLU A 271 23.18 0.04 12.67
C GLU A 271 21.93 0.38 11.83
N LYS A 272 21.40 -0.58 11.05
CA LYS A 272 20.18 -0.36 10.26
C LYS A 272 18.96 -0.16 11.16
N ARG A 273 18.87 -0.91 12.26
CA ARG A 273 17.78 -0.76 13.23
C ARG A 273 17.87 0.59 13.94
N GLU A 274 19.05 0.96 14.41
CA GLU A 274 19.30 2.26 15.05
C GLU A 274 18.98 3.42 14.10
N ARG A 275 19.29 3.30 12.81
CA ARG A 275 18.90 4.31 11.82
C ARG A 275 17.38 4.43 11.67
N LEU A 276 16.65 3.32 11.67
CA LEU A 276 15.18 3.34 11.63
C LEU A 276 14.62 4.00 12.89
N ASP A 277 15.17 3.66 14.05
CA ASP A 277 14.78 4.25 15.34
C ASP A 277 14.95 5.78 15.31
N ARG A 278 16.11 6.28 14.84
CA ARG A 278 16.33 7.72 14.67
C ARG A 278 15.33 8.37 13.72
N LEU A 279 15.01 7.73 12.59
CA LEU A 279 14.04 8.26 11.62
C LEU A 279 12.62 8.33 12.20
N PHE A 280 12.21 7.36 13.02
CA PHE A 280 10.89 7.33 13.63
C PHE A 280 10.78 8.20 14.89
N ALA A 281 11.91 8.43 15.58
CA ALA A 281 11.98 9.33 16.73
C ALA A 281 12.16 10.81 16.35
N ALA A 282 12.50 11.11 15.09
CA ALA A 282 12.81 12.47 14.64
C ALA A 282 11.65 13.46 14.86
N ASP A 283 11.98 14.61 15.45
CA ASP A 283 11.10 15.75 15.66
C ASP A 283 11.82 17.06 15.30
N PRO A 284 11.37 17.84 14.29
CA PRO A 284 10.21 17.58 13.44
C PRO A 284 10.39 16.32 12.56
N PRO A 285 9.30 15.66 12.14
CA PRO A 285 9.39 14.44 11.33
C PRO A 285 10.22 14.63 10.04
N GLU A 286 11.14 13.72 9.79
CA GLU A 286 11.90 13.66 8.51
C GLU A 286 11.10 12.97 7.39
N LEU A 287 10.27 11.99 7.78
CA LEU A 287 9.42 11.23 6.88
C LEU A 287 8.08 11.94 6.68
N HIS A 288 7.48 11.78 5.50
CA HIS A 288 6.11 12.23 5.24
C HIS A 288 5.10 11.11 5.52
N GLY A 289 5.44 9.86 5.22
CA GLY A 289 4.57 8.70 5.44
C GLY A 289 5.37 7.47 5.84
N ILE A 290 4.86 6.70 6.80
CA ILE A 290 5.41 5.40 7.23
C ILE A 290 4.42 4.30 6.90
N HIS A 291 4.83 3.30 6.11
CA HIS A 291 4.04 2.13 5.77
C HIS A 291 4.27 1.00 6.77
N TYR A 292 3.23 0.61 7.51
CA TYR A 292 3.30 -0.42 8.55
C TYR A 292 3.08 -1.81 7.95
N PHE A 293 4.17 -2.45 7.52
CA PHE A 293 4.16 -3.87 7.17
C PHE A 293 4.10 -4.78 8.42
N GLY A 294 3.76 -6.06 8.21
CA GLY A 294 3.59 -7.03 9.30
C GLY A 294 2.26 -6.86 10.04
N PHE A 295 2.26 -7.21 11.33
CA PHE A 295 1.13 -6.92 12.21
C PHE A 295 1.00 -5.41 12.39
N LYS A 296 -0.25 -4.92 12.32
CA LYS A 296 -0.54 -3.49 12.36
C LYS A 296 -0.53 -3.00 13.80
N PRO A 297 -0.15 -1.73 14.08
CA PRO A 297 -0.02 -1.23 15.44
C PRO A 297 -1.27 -1.42 16.31
N TRP A 298 -2.45 -1.17 15.74
CA TRP A 298 -3.73 -1.32 16.43
C TRP A 298 -4.09 -2.77 16.73
N THR A 299 -3.46 -3.74 16.07
CA THR A 299 -3.62 -5.18 16.36
C THR A 299 -2.64 -5.67 17.42
N CYS A 300 -1.65 -4.89 17.81
CA CYS A 300 -0.74 -5.20 18.91
C CYS A 300 -1.23 -4.54 20.19
N TYR A 301 -0.74 -5.00 21.35
CA TYR A 301 -0.81 -4.19 22.57
C TYR A 301 -0.01 -2.90 22.39
N ARG A 302 -0.40 -1.86 23.10
CA ARG A 302 0.28 -0.56 23.09
C ARG A 302 1.72 -0.63 23.59
N ASP A 303 2.01 -1.57 24.48
CA ASP A 303 3.26 -1.63 25.24
C ASP A 303 4.51 -1.87 24.37
N TYR A 304 4.38 -2.60 23.26
CA TYR A 304 5.48 -2.88 22.32
C TYR A 304 4.97 -3.38 20.97
N ASP A 305 5.86 -3.41 19.96
CA ASP A 305 5.55 -3.95 18.65
C ASP A 305 5.42 -5.49 18.69
N CYS A 306 4.20 -6.00 18.63
CA CYS A 306 3.95 -7.46 18.67
C CYS A 306 4.48 -8.24 17.45
N ASN A 307 5.06 -7.56 16.44
CA ASN A 307 5.89 -8.24 15.44
C ASN A 307 7.11 -8.94 16.08
N TRP A 308 7.55 -8.54 17.28
CA TRP A 308 8.58 -9.24 18.05
C TRP A 308 8.16 -10.64 18.52
N ASP A 309 6.86 -10.93 18.67
CA ASP A 309 6.38 -12.24 19.13
C ASP A 309 6.39 -13.32 18.04
N ALA A 310 6.80 -12.98 16.82
CA ALA A 310 6.84 -13.90 15.69
C ALA A 310 8.12 -13.72 14.86
N GLU A 311 8.99 -14.74 14.85
CA GLU A 311 10.30 -14.69 14.17
C GLU A 311 10.22 -14.23 12.72
N PHE A 312 9.26 -14.76 11.94
CA PHE A 312 9.06 -14.38 10.55
C PHE A 312 8.63 -12.91 10.34
N MET A 313 8.19 -12.24 11.41
CA MET A 313 7.80 -10.83 11.44
C MET A 313 8.89 -9.91 12.01
N HIS A 314 9.99 -10.43 12.56
CA HIS A 314 11.07 -9.63 13.17
C HIS A 314 11.69 -8.60 12.23
N LYS A 315 11.62 -8.82 10.92
CA LYS A 315 12.04 -7.83 9.91
C LYS A 315 11.16 -6.58 9.87
N TYR A 316 9.93 -6.65 10.38
CA TYR A 316 9.02 -5.53 10.49
C TYR A 316 8.99 -4.92 11.90
N ALA A 317 9.52 -5.62 12.91
CA ALA A 317 9.44 -5.20 14.30
C ALA A 317 10.28 -3.95 14.59
N ASN A 318 9.66 -2.93 15.18
CA ASN A 318 10.30 -1.68 15.58
C ASN A 318 9.46 -0.91 16.61
N ASP A 319 9.96 -0.77 17.84
CA ASP A 319 9.21 -0.14 18.95
C ASP A 319 9.11 1.37 18.85
N GLU A 320 10.10 2.06 18.26
CA GLU A 320 9.99 3.51 18.01
C GLU A 320 8.85 3.83 17.05
N GLY A 321 8.74 3.08 15.95
CA GLY A 321 7.66 3.19 14.98
C GLY A 321 6.30 2.81 15.57
N HIS A 322 6.26 1.81 16.46
CA HIS A 322 5.04 1.45 17.19
C HIS A 322 4.61 2.57 18.16
N ARG A 323 5.54 3.10 18.95
CA ARG A 323 5.30 4.21 19.89
C ARG A 323 4.86 5.47 19.17
N LEU A 324 5.45 5.77 18.01
CA LEU A 324 5.05 6.90 17.17
C LEU A 324 3.58 6.77 16.72
N TRP A 325 3.15 5.58 16.30
CA TRP A 325 1.75 5.36 15.95
C TRP A 325 0.82 5.62 17.14
N TRP A 326 1.17 5.12 18.33
CA TRP A 326 0.39 5.34 19.54
C TRP A 326 0.37 6.78 20.02
N ARG A 327 1.44 7.54 19.79
CA ARG A 327 1.46 8.99 20.07
C ARG A 327 0.41 9.72 19.23
N ARG A 328 0.31 9.38 17.93
CA ARG A 328 -0.69 9.96 17.02
C ARG A 328 -2.11 9.47 17.35
N TYR A 329 -2.24 8.25 17.86
CA TYR A 329 -3.52 7.73 18.36
C TYR A 329 -4.06 8.53 19.54
N ASP A 330 -3.20 9.00 20.45
CA ASP A 330 -3.62 9.80 21.60
C ASP A 330 -4.19 11.17 21.22
N GLU A 331 -3.99 11.60 19.97
CA GLU A 331 -4.53 12.84 19.43
C GLU A 331 -5.89 12.64 18.74
N ILE A 332 -6.28 11.39 18.42
CA ILE A 332 -7.59 11.08 17.84
C ILE A 332 -8.68 11.42 18.86
N GLU A 333 -9.81 11.96 18.41
CA GLU A 333 -10.97 12.22 19.26
C GLU A 333 -11.39 10.97 20.05
N GLU A 334 -11.62 11.14 21.36
CA GLU A 334 -11.91 10.04 22.28
C GLU A 334 -13.11 9.18 21.81
N GLY A 335 -14.14 9.82 21.27
CA GLY A 335 -15.34 9.16 20.73
C GLY A 335 -15.09 8.26 19.51
N LEU A 336 -13.93 8.35 18.86
CA LEU A 336 -13.55 7.50 17.73
C LEU A 336 -12.58 6.38 18.11
N ARG A 337 -11.95 6.45 19.28
CA ARG A 337 -10.89 5.52 19.70
C ARG A 337 -11.36 4.07 19.87
N TRP A 338 -12.65 3.85 20.11
CA TRP A 338 -13.24 2.51 20.29
C TRP A 338 -13.12 1.63 19.05
N VAL A 339 -13.02 2.21 17.85
CA VAL A 339 -12.85 1.43 16.60
C VAL A 339 -11.51 0.68 16.54
N CYS A 340 -10.58 1.03 17.42
CA CYS A 340 -9.29 0.38 17.61
C CYS A 340 -9.29 -0.61 18.79
N GLY A 341 -10.46 -0.92 19.35
CA GLY A 341 -10.62 -1.86 20.45
C GLY A 341 -10.21 -3.29 20.10
N LEU A 342 -9.94 -4.10 21.12
CA LEU A 342 -9.60 -5.52 20.98
C LEU A 342 -10.81 -6.39 21.34
N THR A 343 -11.01 -7.48 20.62
CA THR A 343 -11.98 -8.53 20.99
C THR A 343 -11.32 -9.54 21.93
N ALA A 344 -12.13 -10.36 22.61
CA ALA A 344 -11.64 -11.45 23.43
C ALA A 344 -10.79 -12.45 22.62
N GLU A 345 -11.23 -12.78 21.40
CA GLU A 345 -10.49 -13.63 20.47
C GLU A 345 -9.11 -13.02 20.14
N HIS A 346 -9.06 -11.72 19.85
CA HIS A 346 -7.81 -11.07 19.48
C HIS A 346 -6.83 -10.99 20.66
N VAL A 347 -7.32 -10.75 21.87
CA VAL A 347 -6.52 -10.86 23.10
C VAL A 347 -5.96 -12.26 23.27
N TYR A 348 -6.77 -13.30 23.07
CA TYR A 348 -6.29 -14.69 23.11
C TYR A 348 -5.17 -14.95 22.09
N ILE A 349 -5.30 -14.42 20.86
CA ILE A 349 -4.26 -14.54 19.83
C ILE A 349 -2.94 -13.86 20.28
N LEU A 350 -3.01 -12.66 20.87
CA LEU A 350 -1.83 -11.95 21.38
C LEU A 350 -1.13 -12.72 22.50
N GLU A 351 -1.88 -13.21 23.49
CA GLU A 351 -1.32 -13.99 24.59
C GLU A 351 -0.74 -15.33 24.12
N ALA A 352 -1.39 -15.99 23.16
CA ALA A 352 -0.89 -17.23 22.57
C ALA A 352 0.45 -17.02 21.83
N ARG A 353 0.62 -15.89 21.13
CA ARG A 353 1.89 -15.53 20.47
C ARG A 353 2.98 -15.23 21.48
N ARG A 354 2.70 -14.44 22.52
CA ARG A 354 3.64 -14.16 23.62
C ARG A 354 4.12 -15.45 24.29
N LYS A 355 3.21 -16.37 24.63
CA LYS A 355 3.56 -17.68 25.20
C LYS A 355 4.40 -18.54 24.25
N ARG A 356 4.19 -18.43 22.94
CA ARG A 356 5.02 -19.11 21.94
C ARG A 356 6.43 -18.50 21.90
N ALA A 357 6.56 -17.18 21.90
CA ALA A 357 7.84 -16.49 21.94
C ALA A 357 8.65 -16.84 23.21
N GLU A 358 7.98 -16.92 24.36
CA GLU A 358 8.55 -17.44 25.61
C GLU A 358 9.10 -18.86 25.44
N LYS A 359 8.25 -19.78 24.95
CA LYS A 359 8.64 -21.18 24.75
C LYS A 359 9.81 -21.34 23.77
N MET A 360 9.89 -20.46 22.78
CA MET A 360 10.97 -20.41 21.80
C MET A 360 12.23 -19.70 22.31
N GLY A 361 12.18 -19.08 23.50
CA GLY A 361 13.33 -18.42 24.12
C GLY A 361 13.79 -17.19 23.36
N PHE A 362 12.88 -16.40 22.79
CA PHE A 362 13.22 -15.19 22.06
C PHE A 362 14.02 -14.22 22.94
N SER A 363 15.18 -13.80 22.44
CA SER A 363 16.19 -13.04 23.20
C SER A 363 15.87 -11.56 23.36
N ASP A 364 14.96 -11.01 22.55
CA ASP A 364 14.51 -9.61 22.64
C ASP A 364 13.72 -9.32 23.93
N GLY A 365 13.12 -10.34 24.56
CA GLY A 365 12.48 -10.24 25.87
C GLY A 365 11.12 -9.54 25.90
N HIS A 366 10.53 -9.15 24.76
CA HIS A 366 9.25 -8.44 24.72
C HIS A 366 8.08 -9.24 25.32
N TRP A 367 8.13 -10.57 25.16
CA TRP A 367 7.16 -11.49 25.76
C TRP A 367 7.11 -11.43 27.30
N LYS A 368 8.14 -10.87 27.96
CA LYS A 368 8.18 -10.68 29.43
C LYS A 368 7.58 -9.34 29.87
N MET A 369 7.36 -8.39 28.96
CA MET A 369 6.91 -7.05 29.32
C MET A 369 5.53 -7.08 29.97
N ASN A 370 5.31 -6.26 30.99
CA ASN A 370 3.99 -6.11 31.58
C ASN A 370 3.06 -5.37 30.61
N ILE A 371 1.85 -5.88 30.39
CA ILE A 371 0.87 -5.26 29.49
C ILE A 371 0.01 -4.28 30.26
N THR A 372 0.13 -3.00 29.92
CA THR A 372 -0.62 -1.88 30.52
C THR A 372 -1.72 -1.35 29.60
N ASP A 373 -1.82 -1.87 28.38
CA ASP A 373 -2.87 -1.49 27.43
C ASP A 373 -4.29 -1.75 27.97
N ASN A 374 -5.02 -0.67 28.24
CA ASN A 374 -6.39 -0.71 28.76
C ASN A 374 -7.38 -1.46 27.85
N ARG A 375 -7.10 -1.59 26.55
CA ARG A 375 -7.95 -2.36 25.63
C ARG A 375 -7.99 -3.85 25.96
N LYS A 376 -7.03 -4.35 26.75
CA LYS A 376 -7.05 -5.72 27.28
C LYS A 376 -8.21 -5.96 28.25
N GLN A 377 -8.61 -4.93 28.99
CA GLN A 377 -9.72 -4.99 29.97
C GLN A 377 -11.03 -4.45 29.39
N ASN A 378 -10.95 -3.51 28.44
CA ASN A 378 -12.09 -2.87 27.80
C ASN A 378 -12.31 -3.44 26.39
N LEU A 379 -12.82 -4.67 26.34
CA LEU A 379 -13.03 -5.39 25.09
C LEU A 379 -14.24 -4.85 24.32
N ILE A 380 -14.13 -4.84 22.99
CA ILE A 380 -15.28 -4.59 22.11
C ILE A 380 -15.99 -5.90 21.78
N ALA A 381 -17.31 -5.82 21.57
CA ALA A 381 -18.09 -6.92 21.04
C ALA A 381 -17.70 -7.20 19.58
N GLU A 382 -17.88 -8.45 19.15
CA GLU A 382 -17.67 -8.88 17.76
C GLU A 382 -18.67 -8.27 16.79
#